data_AF-A0A150WV49-F1
#
_entry.id   AF-A0A150WV49-F1
#
_cell.length_a   1.000
_cell.length_b   1.000
_cell.length_c   1.000
_cell.angle_alpha   90.00
_cell.angle_beta   90.00
_cell.angle_gamma   90.00
#
_symmetry.space_group_name_H-M   'P 1'
#
loop_
_entity.id
_entity.type
_entity.pdbx_description
1 polymer ?
#
loop_
_entity_poly.entity_id
_entity_poly.type
_entity_poly.pdbx_seq_one_letter_code
_entity_poly.pdbx_strand_id
1 'polypeptide(L)'
;MNPTGNPKAQAASLFFAGLLPVIAFTLIEEYYGTVAGLIAGMVFGVGEISYELYKYKKVSKITWFGNGMLLVLGGISLISSEGLWFKLQPAIMEGVFALALWGSVVIGKPLLVYLAEQQGHQFPDFIKDKMKGITFRSGLFFAIHTGLAVWAALAWSTSAWALLKGLGVTISFVLYLIMEGILLRRVVLKQR
;
A
#
# COMPACT_ATOMS: atom_id res chain seq x y z
N MET A 1 -17.00 -12.17 -8.73
CA MET A 1 -15.97 -13.21 -8.95
C MET A 1 -16.10 -14.22 -7.82
N ASN A 2 -16.26 -15.49 -8.16
CA ASN A 2 -16.62 -16.58 -7.24
C ASN A 2 -15.40 -16.93 -6.35
N PRO A 3 -15.42 -16.80 -5.02
CA PRO A 3 -14.29 -17.18 -4.18
C PRO A 3 -14.39 -18.67 -3.83
N THR A 4 -14.19 -19.54 -4.81
CA THR A 4 -14.13 -21.01 -4.60
C THR A 4 -12.68 -21.52 -4.67
N GLY A 5 -11.72 -20.73 -4.18
CA GLY A 5 -10.32 -21.12 -4.09
C GLY A 5 -10.02 -21.77 -2.74
N ASN A 6 -9.26 -22.87 -2.74
CA ASN A 6 -8.71 -23.46 -1.51
C ASN A 6 -7.97 -22.36 -0.71
N PRO A 7 -8.33 -22.08 0.56
CA PRO A 7 -7.72 -21.02 1.35
C PRO A 7 -6.19 -21.09 1.41
N LYS A 8 -5.62 -22.31 1.43
CA LYS A 8 -4.16 -22.52 1.39
C LYS A 8 -3.55 -22.10 0.05
N ALA A 9 -4.22 -22.40 -1.06
CA ALA A 9 -3.78 -22.00 -2.40
C ALA A 9 -3.87 -20.48 -2.59
N GLN A 10 -4.88 -19.84 -1.99
CA GLN A 10 -5.07 -18.39 -2.04
C GLN A 10 -4.02 -17.65 -1.18
N ALA A 11 -3.74 -18.16 0.02
CA ALA A 11 -2.66 -17.64 0.86
C ALA A 11 -1.28 -17.79 0.19
N ALA A 12 -1.02 -18.95 -0.43
CA ALA A 12 0.20 -19.16 -1.20
C ALA A 12 0.31 -18.19 -2.38
N SER A 13 -0.77 -18.02 -3.15
CA SER A 13 -0.86 -17.05 -4.25
C SER A 13 -0.52 -15.63 -3.80
N LEU A 14 -1.09 -15.15 -2.69
CA LEU A 14 -0.79 -13.83 -2.13
C LEU A 14 0.67 -13.70 -1.67
N PHE A 15 1.21 -14.73 -1.03
CA PHE A 15 2.60 -14.77 -0.59
C PHE A 15 3.59 -14.72 -1.76
N PHE A 16 3.39 -15.57 -2.77
CA PHE A 16 4.22 -15.58 -3.97
C PHE A 16 4.05 -14.30 -4.79
N ALA A 17 2.84 -13.73 -4.87
CA ALA A 17 2.60 -12.45 -5.54
C ALA A 17 3.36 -11.29 -4.88
N GLY A 18 3.55 -11.31 -3.55
CA GLY A 18 4.35 -10.31 -2.84
C GLY A 18 5.86 -10.53 -2.93
N LEU A 19 6.32 -11.78 -2.88
CA LEU A 19 7.74 -12.11 -2.90
C LEU A 19 8.37 -12.07 -4.30
N LEU A 20 7.65 -12.53 -5.32
CA LEU A 20 8.20 -12.67 -6.67
C LEU A 20 8.71 -11.32 -7.23
N PRO A 21 7.97 -10.20 -7.11
CA PRO A 21 8.49 -8.89 -7.52
C PRO A 21 9.72 -8.45 -6.71
N VAL A 22 9.75 -8.74 -5.41
CA VAL A 22 10.90 -8.40 -4.54
C VAL A 22 12.13 -9.19 -4.94
N ILE A 23 11.99 -10.50 -5.18
CA ILE A 23 13.06 -11.37 -5.63
C ILE A 23 13.56 -10.94 -7.01
N ALA A 24 12.64 -10.76 -7.97
CA ALA A 24 12.98 -10.35 -9.33
C ALA A 24 13.74 -9.01 -9.33
N PHE A 25 13.25 -8.02 -8.61
CA PHE A 25 13.90 -6.72 -8.49
C PHE A 25 15.27 -6.83 -7.82
N THR A 26 15.37 -7.59 -6.72
CA THR A 26 16.65 -7.78 -5.99
C THR A 26 17.70 -8.44 -6.89
N LEU A 27 17.34 -9.48 -7.65
CA LEU A 27 18.27 -10.14 -8.56
C LEU A 27 18.71 -9.21 -9.69
N ILE A 28 17.78 -8.48 -10.31
CA ILE A 28 18.13 -7.54 -11.38
C ILE A 28 19.07 -6.46 -10.86
N GLU A 29 18.79 -5.92 -9.68
CA GLU A 29 19.66 -4.91 -9.07
C GLU A 29 21.03 -5.46 -8.69
N GLU A 30 21.10 -6.67 -8.13
CA GLU A 30 22.35 -7.31 -7.74
C GLU A 30 23.27 -7.56 -8.94
N TYR A 31 22.73 -8.02 -10.06
CA TYR A 31 23.52 -8.32 -11.26
C TYR A 31 23.73 -7.13 -12.20
N TYR A 32 22.79 -6.18 -12.27
CA TYR A 32 22.77 -5.12 -13.28
C TYR A 32 22.64 -3.70 -12.71
N GLY A 33 22.57 -3.56 -11.38
CA GLY A 33 22.47 -2.27 -10.68
C GLY A 33 21.05 -1.71 -10.59
N THR A 34 20.88 -0.70 -9.74
CA THR A 34 19.57 -0.11 -9.40
C THR A 34 18.84 0.49 -10.62
N VAL A 35 19.59 1.07 -11.57
CA VAL A 35 19.01 1.64 -12.80
C VAL A 35 18.36 0.57 -13.66
N ALA A 36 19.00 -0.60 -13.82
CA ALA A 36 18.42 -1.71 -14.57
C ALA A 36 17.16 -2.26 -13.89
N GLY A 37 17.18 -2.38 -12.55
CA GLY A 37 16.01 -2.78 -11.76
C GLY A 37 14.84 -1.82 -11.92
N LEU A 38 15.12 -0.52 -11.94
CA LEU A 38 14.13 0.53 -12.17
C LEU A 38 13.52 0.44 -13.58
N ILE A 39 14.36 0.35 -14.61
CA ILE A 39 13.91 0.22 -16.01
C ILE A 39 13.03 -1.03 -16.16
N ALA A 40 13.47 -2.17 -15.60
CA ALA A 40 12.69 -3.40 -15.64
C ALA A 40 11.30 -3.19 -14.99
N GLY A 41 11.26 -2.58 -13.79
CA GLY A 41 9.99 -2.26 -13.11
C GLY A 41 9.08 -1.37 -13.96
N MET A 42 9.62 -0.34 -14.59
CA MET A 42 8.86 0.54 -15.49
C MET A 42 8.32 -0.20 -16.72
N VAL A 43 9.13 -1.07 -17.34
CA VAL A 43 8.71 -1.90 -18.47
C VAL A 43 7.57 -2.84 -18.05
N PHE A 44 7.67 -3.48 -16.89
CA PHE A 44 6.58 -4.28 -16.34
C PHE A 44 5.32 -3.46 -16.09
N GLY A 45 5.43 -2.26 -15.51
CA GLY A 45 4.29 -1.38 -15.27
C GLY A 45 3.60 -0.91 -16.55
N VAL A 46 4.36 -0.56 -17.60
CA VAL A 46 3.80 -0.26 -18.93
C VAL A 46 3.14 -1.49 -19.53
N GLY A 47 3.76 -2.67 -19.37
CA GLY A 47 3.21 -3.95 -19.80
C GLY A 47 1.88 -4.26 -19.13
N GLU A 48 1.75 -4.04 -17.82
CA GLU A 48 0.52 -4.24 -17.05
C GLU A 48 -0.60 -3.29 -17.52
N ILE A 49 -0.30 -1.99 -17.66
CA ILE A 49 -1.25 -1.01 -18.20
C ILE A 49 -1.70 -1.43 -19.61
N SER A 50 -0.76 -1.78 -20.47
CA SER A 50 -1.02 -2.15 -21.86
C SER A 50 -1.85 -3.44 -21.95
N TYR A 51 -1.56 -4.40 -21.09
CA TYR A 51 -2.30 -5.65 -20.98
C TYR A 51 -3.74 -5.42 -20.51
N GLU A 52 -3.94 -4.63 -19.45
CA GLU A 52 -5.29 -4.28 -18.98
C GLU A 52 -6.07 -3.55 -20.07
N LEU A 53 -5.43 -2.59 -20.75
CA LEU A 53 -6.06 -1.84 -21.84
C LEU A 53 -6.42 -2.77 -23.01
N TYR A 54 -5.53 -3.69 -23.39
CA TYR A 54 -5.79 -4.61 -24.50
C TYR A 54 -6.91 -5.60 -24.16
N LYS A 55 -6.85 -6.23 -22.97
CA LYS A 55 -7.74 -7.33 -22.56
C LYS A 55 -9.09 -6.84 -22.08
N TYR A 56 -9.13 -5.79 -21.27
CA TYR A 56 -10.35 -5.29 -20.62
C TYR A 56 -10.86 -3.99 -21.23
N LYS A 57 -10.16 -3.42 -22.23
CA LYS A 57 -10.50 -2.13 -22.88
C LYS A 57 -10.59 -0.96 -21.90
N LYS A 58 -10.10 -1.15 -20.67
CA LYS A 58 -10.13 -0.19 -19.58
C LYS A 58 -9.03 -0.55 -18.60
N VAL A 59 -8.30 0.46 -18.16
CA VAL A 59 -7.28 0.33 -17.11
C VAL A 59 -7.92 0.71 -15.78
N SER A 60 -7.68 -0.09 -14.74
CA SER A 60 -8.24 0.15 -13.41
C SER A 60 -7.63 1.43 -12.80
N LYS A 61 -8.38 2.12 -11.93
CA LYS A 61 -7.86 3.31 -11.24
C LYS A 61 -6.63 2.99 -10.38
N ILE A 62 -6.60 1.78 -9.79
CA ILE A 62 -5.50 1.31 -8.96
C ILE A 62 -4.25 1.11 -9.82
N THR A 63 -4.41 0.44 -10.97
CA THR A 63 -3.34 0.21 -11.94
C THR A 63 -2.80 1.53 -12.47
N TRP A 64 -3.68 2.46 -12.83
CA TRP A 64 -3.28 3.82 -13.24
C TRP A 64 -2.50 4.55 -12.17
N PHE A 65 -2.98 4.54 -10.93
CA PHE A 65 -2.34 5.28 -9.85
C PHE A 65 -0.97 4.67 -9.49
N GLY A 66 -0.91 3.35 -9.32
CA GLY A 66 0.32 2.64 -8.98
C GLY A 66 1.39 2.76 -10.05
N ASN A 67 1.06 2.40 -11.29
CA ASN A 67 2.02 2.43 -12.40
C ASN A 67 2.28 3.84 -12.91
N GLY A 68 1.30 4.75 -12.88
CA GLY A 68 1.51 6.15 -13.24
C GLY A 68 2.54 6.82 -12.33
N MET A 69 2.42 6.62 -11.02
CA MET A 69 3.40 7.15 -10.07
C MET A 69 4.77 6.47 -10.20
N LEU A 70 4.81 5.15 -10.44
CA LEU A 70 6.06 4.43 -10.76
C LEU A 70 6.77 5.06 -11.96
N LEU A 71 6.04 5.35 -13.03
CA LEU A 71 6.62 5.92 -14.24
C LEU A 71 7.09 7.36 -14.05
N VAL A 72 6.34 8.18 -13.30
CA VAL A 72 6.72 9.57 -13.01
C VAL A 72 7.94 9.61 -12.09
N LEU A 73 7.89 8.95 -10.94
CA LEU A 73 9.00 8.97 -9.98
C LEU A 73 10.21 8.20 -10.49
N GLY A 74 9.98 7.11 -11.21
CA GLY A 74 11.04 6.37 -11.91
C GLY A 74 11.69 7.21 -13.01
N GLY A 75 10.90 7.93 -13.81
CA GLY A 75 11.43 8.87 -14.78
C GLY A 75 12.30 9.96 -14.15
N ILE A 76 11.83 10.58 -13.06
CA ILE A 76 12.62 11.56 -12.29
C ILE A 76 13.91 10.92 -11.78
N SER A 77 13.83 9.70 -11.23
CA SER A 77 14.97 8.94 -10.71
C SER A 77 16.02 8.64 -11.78
N LEU A 78 15.60 8.34 -13.03
CA LEU A 78 16.50 8.15 -14.16
C LEU A 78 17.17 9.47 -14.59
N ILE A 79 16.42 10.57 -14.62
CA ILE A 79 16.95 11.89 -14.99
C ILE A 79 17.95 12.40 -13.95
N SER A 80 17.62 12.27 -12.66
CA SER A 80 18.51 12.67 -11.59
C SER A 80 19.69 11.72 -11.40
N SER A 81 19.72 10.59 -12.11
CA SER A 81 20.69 9.50 -11.91
C SER A 81 20.77 9.01 -10.46
N GLU A 82 19.71 9.23 -9.69
CA GLU A 82 19.63 8.91 -8.27
C GLU A 82 18.45 7.97 -8.07
N GLY A 83 18.71 6.76 -7.55
CA GLY A 83 17.67 5.77 -7.23
C GLY A 83 16.71 6.17 -6.11
N LEU A 84 16.89 7.36 -5.52
CA LEU A 84 16.19 7.82 -4.33
C LEU A 84 14.69 8.09 -4.60
N TRP A 85 14.34 8.74 -5.71
CA TRP A 85 12.94 9.05 -6.02
C TRP A 85 12.09 7.80 -6.19
N PHE A 86 12.67 6.75 -6.78
CA PHE A 86 12.05 5.44 -6.83
C PHE A 86 11.88 4.84 -5.42
N LYS A 87 12.91 4.94 -4.57
CA LYS A 87 12.83 4.45 -3.18
C LYS A 87 11.81 5.19 -2.31
N LEU A 88 11.57 6.47 -2.57
CA LEU A 88 10.61 7.30 -1.83
C LEU A 88 9.16 7.05 -2.23
N GLN A 89 8.90 6.36 -3.34
CA GLN A 89 7.55 6.08 -3.83
C GLN A 89 6.59 5.51 -2.76
N PRO A 90 6.95 4.47 -1.98
CA PRO A 90 6.06 3.92 -0.94
C PRO A 90 5.76 4.95 0.16
N ALA A 91 6.77 5.70 0.59
CA ALA A 91 6.62 6.74 1.61
C ALA A 91 5.63 7.83 1.17
N ILE A 92 5.70 8.26 -0.09
CA ILE A 92 4.78 9.26 -0.64
C ILE A 92 3.34 8.72 -0.62
N MET A 93 3.11 7.46 -1.01
CA MET A 93 1.76 6.86 -0.97
C MET A 93 1.22 6.76 0.44
N GLU A 94 2.01 6.18 1.36
CA GLU A 94 1.62 5.99 2.75
C GLU A 94 1.35 7.34 3.41
N GLY A 95 2.16 8.36 3.10
CA GLY A 95 2.01 9.71 3.64
C GLY A 95 0.76 10.41 3.13
N VAL A 96 0.51 10.35 1.82
CA VAL A 96 -0.73 10.88 1.22
C VAL A 96 -1.95 10.16 1.81
N PHE A 97 -1.88 8.85 2.02
CA PHE A 97 -2.98 8.10 2.62
C PHE A 97 -3.20 8.46 4.09
N ALA A 98 -2.14 8.64 4.87
CA ALA A 98 -2.21 9.13 6.26
C ALA A 98 -2.88 10.52 6.33
N LEU A 99 -2.47 11.43 5.44
CA LEU A 99 -3.07 12.77 5.34
C LEU A 99 -4.54 12.70 4.92
N ALA A 100 -4.90 11.82 3.99
CA ALA A 100 -6.29 11.62 3.59
C ALA A 100 -7.15 11.09 4.75
N LEU A 101 -6.64 10.14 5.54
CA LEU A 101 -7.31 9.63 6.73
C LEU A 101 -7.53 10.75 7.76
N TRP A 102 -6.51 11.52 8.10
CA TRP A 102 -6.66 12.63 9.05
C TRP A 102 -7.53 13.77 8.51
N GLY A 103 -7.34 14.19 7.26
CA GLY A 103 -8.16 15.22 6.62
C GLY A 103 -9.65 14.84 6.61
N SER A 104 -9.96 13.57 6.35
CA SER A 104 -11.34 13.06 6.39
C SER A 104 -11.97 13.15 7.79
N VAL A 105 -11.17 12.96 8.84
CA VAL A 105 -11.59 13.10 10.24
C VAL A 105 -11.86 14.57 10.58
N VAL A 106 -11.02 15.49 10.08
CA VAL A 106 -11.17 16.94 10.27
C VAL A 106 -12.45 17.46 9.58
N ILE A 107 -12.74 16.98 8.38
CA ILE A 107 -13.95 17.36 7.60
C ILE A 107 -15.23 16.71 8.17
N GLY A 108 -15.11 15.83 9.18
CA GLY A 108 -16.26 15.15 9.78
C GLY A 108 -16.84 14.01 8.92
N LYS A 109 -16.11 13.57 7.88
CA LYS A 109 -16.47 12.44 7.03
C LYS A 109 -15.33 11.41 7.04
N PRO A 110 -15.15 10.63 8.13
CA PRO A 110 -14.02 9.71 8.27
C PRO A 110 -13.95 8.74 7.08
N LEU A 111 -12.79 8.65 6.44
CA LEU A 111 -12.60 7.97 5.17
C LEU A 111 -12.97 6.49 5.26
N LEU A 112 -12.64 5.82 6.37
CA LEU A 112 -13.00 4.40 6.54
C LEU A 112 -14.52 4.19 6.62
N VAL A 113 -15.27 5.12 7.22
CA VAL A 113 -16.74 5.07 7.23
C VAL A 113 -17.26 5.27 5.81
N TYR A 114 -16.78 6.31 5.13
CA TYR A 114 -17.17 6.61 3.76
C TYR A 114 -16.93 5.42 2.81
N LEU A 115 -15.75 4.80 2.88
CA LEU A 115 -15.41 3.64 2.04
C LEU A 115 -16.30 2.43 2.34
N ALA A 116 -16.60 2.16 3.61
CA ALA A 116 -17.50 1.07 3.98
C ALA A 116 -18.95 1.33 3.53
N GLU A 117 -19.43 2.58 3.61
CA GLU A 117 -20.74 2.99 3.08
C GLU A 117 -20.82 2.85 1.55
N GLN A 118 -19.75 3.19 0.83
CA GLN A 118 -19.64 2.95 -0.62
C GLN A 118 -19.70 1.46 -0.99
N GLN A 119 -19.34 0.56 -0.06
CA GLN A 119 -19.47 -0.88 -0.21
C GLN A 119 -20.84 -1.43 0.23
N GLY A 120 -21.78 -0.55 0.61
CA GLY A 120 -23.13 -0.92 1.02
C GLY A 120 -23.29 -1.22 2.52
N HIS A 121 -22.26 -0.99 3.34
CA HIS A 121 -22.36 -1.15 4.78
C HIS A 121 -22.95 0.11 5.43
N GLN A 122 -24.04 -0.04 6.18
CA GLN A 122 -24.59 1.04 6.99
C GLN A 122 -24.30 0.83 8.47
N PHE A 123 -23.89 1.90 9.14
CA PHE A 123 -23.56 1.89 10.56
C PHE A 123 -24.47 2.84 11.32
N PRO A 124 -24.97 2.46 12.51
CA PRO A 124 -25.60 3.40 13.44
C PRO A 124 -24.62 4.53 13.82
N ASP A 125 -25.14 5.71 14.15
CA ASP A 125 -24.31 6.90 14.43
C ASP A 125 -23.29 6.68 15.55
N PHE A 126 -23.65 5.92 16.59
CA PHE A 126 -22.73 5.59 17.69
C PHE A 126 -21.50 4.77 17.22
N ILE A 127 -21.63 3.96 16.15
CA ILE A 127 -20.51 3.22 15.56
C ILE A 127 -19.66 4.16 14.70
N LYS A 128 -20.27 5.10 13.97
CA LYS A 128 -19.55 6.09 13.16
C LYS A 128 -18.60 6.93 14.02
N ASP A 129 -19.02 7.31 15.23
CA ASP A 129 -18.15 8.00 16.19
C ASP A 129 -16.94 7.16 16.62
N LYS A 130 -17.11 5.86 16.84
CA LYS A 130 -15.98 4.97 17.14
C LYS A 130 -15.04 4.82 15.93
N MET A 131 -15.61 4.72 14.73
CA MET A 131 -14.88 4.63 13.47
C MET A 131 -14.05 5.88 13.16
N LYS A 132 -14.46 7.06 13.66
CA LYS A 132 -13.62 8.28 13.62
C LYS A 132 -12.30 8.05 14.35
N GLY A 133 -12.33 7.46 15.54
CA GLY A 133 -11.14 7.12 16.31
C GLY A 133 -10.25 6.08 15.63
N ILE A 134 -10.87 5.07 14.99
CA ILE A 134 -10.14 4.06 14.18
C ILE A 134 -9.43 4.74 13.01
N THR A 135 -10.17 5.56 12.24
CA THR A 135 -9.64 6.30 11.08
C THR A 135 -8.42 7.15 11.48
N PHE A 136 -8.50 7.85 12.62
CA PHE A 136 -7.38 8.64 13.13
C PHE A 136 -6.15 7.79 13.48
N ARG A 137 -6.34 6.66 14.20
CA ARG A 137 -5.25 5.75 14.56
C ARG A 137 -4.63 5.06 13.35
N SER A 138 -5.44 4.73 12.34
CA SER A 138 -4.93 4.23 11.06
C SER A 138 -4.06 5.27 10.38
N GLY A 139 -4.45 6.55 10.42
CA GLY A 139 -3.60 7.65 9.93
C GLY A 139 -2.26 7.72 10.67
N LEU A 140 -2.26 7.54 11.99
CA LEU A 140 -1.01 7.48 12.78
C LEU A 140 -0.14 6.28 12.40
N PHE A 141 -0.73 5.11 12.21
CA PHE A 141 -0.02 3.93 11.73
C PHE A 141 0.70 4.23 10.41
N PHE A 142 -0.02 4.75 9.40
CA PHE A 142 0.57 5.06 8.10
C PHE A 142 1.57 6.22 8.16
N ALA A 143 1.41 7.18 9.07
CA ALA A 143 2.40 8.25 9.27
C ALA A 143 3.72 7.73 9.86
N ILE A 144 3.65 6.81 10.83
CA ILE A 144 4.84 6.12 11.37
C ILE A 144 5.50 5.31 10.26
N HIS A 145 4.71 4.57 9.49
CA HIS A 145 5.19 3.73 8.41
C HIS A 145 5.82 4.56 7.28
N THR A 146 5.26 5.74 7.00
CA THR A 146 5.84 6.75 6.09
C THR A 146 7.22 7.17 6.57
N GLY A 147 7.38 7.52 7.85
CA GLY A 147 8.68 7.87 8.41
C GLY A 147 9.69 6.73 8.30
N LEU A 148 9.27 5.49 8.55
CA LEU A 148 10.09 4.30 8.38
C LEU A 148 10.47 4.07 6.91
N ALA A 149 9.55 4.27 5.97
CA ALA A 149 9.79 4.15 4.54
C ALA A 149 10.76 5.24 4.02
N VAL A 150 10.66 6.48 4.50
CA VAL A 150 11.64 7.55 4.22
C VAL A 150 13.01 7.16 4.75
N TRP A 151 13.08 6.71 6.01
CA TRP A 151 14.35 6.30 6.61
C TRP A 151 14.99 5.12 5.86
N ALA A 152 14.19 4.13 5.47
CA ALA A 152 14.66 3.00 4.67
C ALA A 152 15.14 3.44 3.28
N ALA A 153 14.46 4.39 2.64
CA ALA A 153 14.87 4.93 1.35
C ALA A 153 16.25 5.63 1.42
N LEU A 154 16.53 6.32 2.52
CA LEU A 154 17.76 7.10 2.71
C LEU A 154 18.95 6.29 3.24
N ALA A 155 18.69 5.29 4.09
CA ALA A 155 19.75 4.66 4.89
C ALA A 155 19.87 3.14 4.74
N TRP A 156 18.86 2.45 4.18
CA TRP A 156 18.89 0.98 4.11
C TRP A 156 19.41 0.47 2.77
N SER A 157 19.89 -0.78 2.77
CA SER A 157 20.16 -1.50 1.53
C SER A 157 18.88 -1.66 0.71
N THR A 158 19.01 -1.76 -0.61
CA THR A 158 17.81 -1.82 -1.45
C THR A 158 16.99 -3.08 -1.21
N SER A 159 17.63 -4.23 -0.92
CA SER A 159 16.92 -5.46 -0.56
C SER A 159 16.09 -5.29 0.72
N ALA A 160 16.66 -4.65 1.75
CA ALA A 160 15.94 -4.39 3.00
C ALA A 160 14.77 -3.40 2.79
N TRP A 161 14.97 -2.36 1.99
CA TRP A 161 13.90 -1.46 1.56
C TRP A 161 12.80 -2.18 0.77
N ALA A 162 13.17 -3.07 -0.16
CA ALA A 162 12.22 -3.84 -0.96
C ALA A 162 11.42 -4.84 -0.12
N LEU A 163 12.05 -5.43 0.91
CA LEU A 163 11.35 -6.24 1.91
C LEU A 163 10.38 -5.42 2.75
N LEU A 164 10.77 -4.21 3.19
CA LEU A 164 9.90 -3.31 3.94
C LEU A 164 8.66 -2.93 3.13
N LYS A 165 8.84 -2.47 1.88
CA LYS A 165 7.72 -2.01 1.03
C LYS A 165 6.77 -3.16 0.62
N GLY A 166 7.28 -4.40 0.55
CA GLY A 166 6.49 -5.56 0.17
C GLY A 166 5.85 -6.24 1.38
N LEU A 167 6.67 -7.00 2.11
CA LEU A 167 6.22 -7.80 3.25
C LEU A 167 6.07 -6.98 4.53
N GLY A 168 6.99 -6.03 4.78
CA GLY A 168 7.03 -5.27 6.01
C GLY A 168 5.73 -4.52 6.29
N VAL A 169 5.26 -3.72 5.32
CA VAL A 169 3.99 -2.99 5.42
C VAL A 169 2.78 -3.92 5.56
N THR A 170 2.78 -5.05 4.84
CA THR A 170 1.66 -5.99 4.87
C THR A 170 1.53 -6.64 6.25
N ILE A 171 2.65 -7.16 6.78
CA ILE A 171 2.68 -7.83 8.08
C ILE A 171 2.37 -6.84 9.19
N SER A 172 2.99 -5.66 9.19
CA SER A 172 2.76 -4.62 10.20
C SER A 172 1.30 -4.15 10.19
N PHE A 173 0.69 -4.02 9.01
CA PHE A 173 -0.72 -3.63 8.89
C PHE A 173 -1.67 -4.72 9.39
N VAL A 174 -1.40 -6.00 9.10
CA VAL A 174 -2.20 -7.12 9.64
C VAL A 174 -2.13 -7.13 11.16
N LEU A 175 -0.94 -6.97 11.75
CA LEU A 175 -0.78 -6.87 13.20
C LEU A 175 -1.53 -5.66 13.78
N TYR A 176 -1.46 -4.51 13.11
CA TYR A 176 -2.23 -3.33 13.47
C TYR A 176 -3.74 -3.60 13.48
N LEU A 177 -4.29 -4.23 12.43
CA LEU A 177 -5.71 -4.56 12.35
C LEU A 177 -6.16 -5.51 13.47
N ILE A 178 -5.32 -6.50 13.83
CA ILE A 178 -5.59 -7.40 14.96
C ILE A 178 -5.66 -6.61 16.28
N MET A 179 -4.67 -5.75 16.53
CA MET A 179 -4.64 -4.90 17.72
C MET A 179 -5.87 -3.98 17.79
N GLU A 180 -6.20 -3.33 16.68
CA GLU A 180 -7.35 -2.44 16.55
C GLU A 180 -8.67 -3.17 16.79
N GLY A 181 -8.82 -4.39 16.26
CA GLY A 181 -9.99 -5.23 16.49
C GLY A 181 -10.18 -5.63 17.96
N ILE A 182 -9.08 -5.98 18.65
CA ILE A 182 -9.10 -6.26 20.10
C ILE A 182 -9.52 -5.02 20.89
N LEU A 183 -8.98 -3.84 20.53
CA LEU A 183 -9.27 -2.56 21.18
C LEU A 183 -10.74 -2.18 21.00
N LEU A 184 -11.28 -2.30 19.79
CA LEU A 184 -12.68 -2.04 19.49
C LEU A 184 -13.60 -2.95 20.30
N ARG A 185 -13.30 -4.26 20.37
CA ARG A 185 -14.07 -5.22 21.17
C ARG A 185 -14.14 -4.81 22.64
N ARG A 186 -13.03 -4.36 23.22
CA ARG A 186 -12.98 -3.89 24.62
C ARG A 186 -13.82 -2.62 24.83
N VAL A 187 -13.79 -1.69 23.88
CA VAL A 187 -14.54 -0.43 23.96
C VAL A 187 -16.04 -0.67 23.83
N VAL A 188 -16.47 -1.55 22.92
CA VAL A 188 -17.89 -1.88 22.70
C VAL A 188 -18.46 -2.70 23.85
N LEU A 189 -17.72 -3.69 24.37
CA LEU A 189 -18.19 -4.54 25.48
C LEU A 189 -18.31 -3.79 26.82
N LYS A 190 -17.53 -2.72 27.05
CA LYS A 190 -17.64 -1.89 28.25
C LYS A 190 -18.87 -0.98 28.28
N GLN A 191 -19.61 -0.87 27.17
CA GLN A 191 -20.80 -0.01 27.05
C GLN A 191 -22.12 -0.81 27.03
N ARG A 192 -22.06 -2.13 27.21
CA ARG A 192 -23.22 -2.99 27.50
C ARG A 192 -23.31 -3.21 29.00
#